data_AF-A0A3A4R701-F1
#
_entry.id   AF-A0A3A4R701-F1
#
_cell.length_a   1.000
_cell.length_b   1.000
_cell.length_c   1.000
_cell.angle_alpha   90.00
_cell.angle_beta   90.00
_cell.angle_gamma   90.00
#
_symmetry.space_group_name_H-M   'P 1'
#
loop_
_entity.id
_entity.type
_entity.pdbx_description
1 polymer ?
#
loop_
_entity_poly.entity_id
_entity_poly.type
_entity_poly.pdbx_seq_one_letter_code
_entity_poly.pdbx_strand_id
1 'polypeptide(L)'
;MTEEVDALRARIREIYPKRVIGDLTEKAFQHELTVRTLDLYRALIRMRAAEGEVIVREHHFVRSHFRLTQSVLREPEQEAVSIFATDRRLFHIKSVLLPDRPPGADEEDNLLIEEVPFDRIESVHVRRQVRVGEMGVGGTIAGFALLFYPYLSVTGPFMVGLGILGMLHGIFLPTRWVEIKTLDPASDPIMVYALRKKSGRGLVRFLREKTRHR
;
A
#
# COMPACT_ATOMS: atom_id res chain seq x y z
N MET A 1 -11.40 -14.91 -21.60
CA MET A 1 -10.71 -14.19 -20.51
C MET A 1 -11.65 -13.27 -19.73
N THR A 2 -12.60 -12.58 -20.38
CA THR A 2 -13.65 -11.82 -19.66
C THR A 2 -14.44 -12.69 -18.68
N GLU A 3 -14.79 -13.93 -19.08
CA GLU A 3 -15.45 -14.91 -18.19
C GLU A 3 -14.63 -15.27 -16.95
N GLU A 4 -13.29 -15.27 -17.04
CA GLU A 4 -12.40 -15.55 -15.90
C GLU A 4 -12.46 -14.39 -14.88
N VAL A 5 -12.43 -13.16 -15.36
CA VAL A 5 -12.56 -11.95 -14.55
C VAL A 5 -13.92 -11.92 -13.85
N ASP A 6 -15.00 -12.21 -14.58
CA ASP A 6 -16.35 -12.22 -14.01
C ASP A 6 -16.54 -13.35 -12.99
N ALA A 7 -15.94 -14.53 -13.24
CA ALA A 7 -15.90 -15.61 -12.25
C ALA A 7 -15.12 -15.23 -10.99
N LEU A 8 -14.01 -14.48 -11.11
CA LEU A 8 -13.26 -13.97 -9.96
C LEU A 8 -14.07 -12.94 -9.17
N ARG A 9 -14.76 -12.02 -9.85
CA ARG A 9 -15.69 -11.07 -9.21
C ARG A 9 -16.80 -11.79 -8.45
N ALA A 10 -17.41 -12.82 -9.06
CA ALA A 10 -18.43 -13.62 -8.40
C ALA A 10 -17.90 -14.31 -7.13
N ARG A 11 -16.72 -14.94 -7.22
CA ARG A 11 -16.06 -15.56 -6.05
C ARG A 11 -15.75 -14.56 -4.94
N ILE A 12 -15.32 -13.34 -5.27
CA ILE A 12 -15.10 -12.28 -4.28
C ILE A 12 -16.41 -11.92 -3.56
N ARG A 13 -17.51 -11.78 -4.31
CA ARG A 13 -18.84 -11.50 -3.74
C ARG A 13 -19.31 -12.59 -2.79
N GLU A 14 -19.02 -13.86 -3.08
CA GLU A 14 -19.41 -15.00 -2.23
C GLU A 14 -18.73 -15.03 -0.84
N ILE A 15 -17.60 -14.33 -0.66
CA ILE A 15 -16.89 -14.29 0.63
C ILE A 15 -17.63 -13.40 1.64
N TYR A 16 -18.31 -12.34 1.17
CA TYR A 16 -18.95 -11.36 2.06
C TYR A 16 -20.12 -11.96 2.86
N PRO A 17 -21.05 -12.73 2.28
CA PRO A 17 -22.09 -13.42 3.04
C PRO A 17 -21.51 -14.33 4.14
N LYS A 18 -20.40 -15.03 3.86
CA LYS A 18 -19.72 -15.91 4.84
C LYS A 18 -19.17 -15.13 6.04
N ARG A 19 -18.70 -13.90 5.84
CA ARG A 19 -18.32 -12.98 6.93
C ARG A 19 -19.53 -12.60 7.78
N VAL A 20 -20.64 -12.23 7.13
CA VAL A 20 -21.86 -11.74 7.81
C VAL A 20 -22.48 -12.82 8.69
N ILE A 21 -22.54 -14.07 8.22
CA ILE A 21 -23.11 -15.19 8.98
C ILE A 21 -22.13 -15.78 10.01
N GLY A 22 -20.88 -15.33 10.03
CA GLY A 22 -19.85 -15.78 10.99
C GLY A 22 -19.08 -17.04 10.60
N ASP A 23 -19.27 -17.55 9.37
CA ASP A 23 -18.53 -18.72 8.85
C ASP A 23 -17.02 -18.43 8.67
N LEU A 24 -16.66 -17.16 8.50
CA LEU A 24 -15.28 -16.71 8.39
C LEU A 24 -14.92 -15.75 9.52
N THR A 25 -13.84 -16.06 10.24
CA THR A 25 -13.20 -15.08 11.13
C THR A 25 -12.70 -13.87 10.33
N GLU A 26 -12.65 -12.69 10.95
CA GLU A 26 -12.18 -11.47 10.27
C GLU A 26 -10.78 -11.64 9.66
N LYS A 27 -9.87 -12.34 10.36
CA LYS A 27 -8.54 -12.63 9.84
C LYS A 27 -8.57 -13.52 8.59
N ALA A 28 -9.42 -14.54 8.57
CA ALA A 28 -9.59 -15.42 7.41
C ALA A 28 -10.24 -14.68 6.24
N PHE A 29 -11.28 -13.89 6.52
CA PHE A 29 -11.94 -13.01 5.57
C PHE A 29 -10.94 -12.09 4.86
N GLN A 30 -10.17 -11.30 5.63
CA GLN A 30 -9.19 -10.36 5.08
C GLN A 30 -8.12 -11.07 4.25
N HIS A 31 -7.68 -12.26 4.70
CA HIS A 31 -6.72 -13.06 3.94
C HIS A 31 -7.29 -13.53 2.60
N GLU A 32 -8.49 -14.13 2.61
CA GLU A 32 -9.12 -14.66 1.40
C GLU A 32 -9.46 -13.54 0.42
N LEU A 33 -10.03 -12.44 0.92
CA LEU A 33 -10.31 -11.25 0.13
C LEU A 33 -9.04 -10.73 -0.57
N THR A 34 -7.94 -10.57 0.18
CA THR A 34 -6.65 -10.12 -0.39
C THR A 34 -6.17 -11.05 -1.51
N VAL A 35 -6.26 -12.36 -1.31
CA VAL A 35 -5.82 -13.35 -2.31
C VAL A 35 -6.67 -13.26 -3.57
N ARG A 36 -8.00 -13.24 -3.44
CA ARG A 36 -8.90 -13.19 -4.60
C ARG A 36 -8.82 -11.87 -5.36
N THR A 37 -8.70 -10.75 -4.65
CA THR A 37 -8.50 -9.43 -5.28
C THR A 37 -7.18 -9.39 -6.05
N LEU A 38 -6.12 -10.02 -5.53
CA LEU A 38 -4.86 -10.16 -6.27
C LEU A 38 -5.01 -11.02 -7.53
N ASP A 39 -5.75 -12.13 -7.44
CA ASP A 39 -6.04 -12.97 -8.61
C ASP A 39 -6.83 -12.21 -9.68
N LEU A 40 -7.82 -11.41 -9.27
CA LEU A 40 -8.57 -10.51 -10.15
C LEU A 40 -7.63 -9.51 -10.86
N TYR A 41 -6.73 -8.87 -10.11
CA TYR A 41 -5.76 -7.96 -10.71
C TYR A 41 -4.80 -8.65 -11.67
N ARG A 42 -4.30 -9.86 -11.34
CA ARG A 42 -3.47 -10.65 -12.26
C ARG A 42 -4.21 -10.98 -13.55
N ALA A 43 -5.49 -11.37 -13.46
CA ALA A 43 -6.32 -11.66 -14.63
C ALA A 43 -6.51 -10.41 -15.51
N LEU A 44 -6.77 -9.24 -14.91
CA LEU A 44 -6.87 -7.97 -15.63
C LEU A 44 -5.58 -7.57 -16.36
N ILE A 45 -4.41 -7.87 -15.77
CA ILE A 45 -3.13 -7.64 -16.43
C ILE A 45 -2.91 -8.65 -17.56
N ARG A 46 -3.20 -9.94 -17.35
CA ARG A 46 -3.07 -10.95 -18.40
C ARG A 46 -3.93 -10.62 -19.63
N MET A 47 -5.12 -10.05 -19.43
CA MET A 47 -5.98 -9.60 -20.53
C MET A 47 -5.38 -8.46 -21.37
N ARG A 48 -4.51 -7.65 -20.78
CA ARG A 48 -3.84 -6.50 -21.44
C ARG A 48 -2.43 -6.84 -21.91
N ALA A 49 -1.85 -7.89 -21.35
CA ALA A 49 -0.54 -8.39 -21.74
C ALA A 49 -0.57 -8.85 -23.20
N ALA A 50 0.53 -8.62 -23.91
CA ALA A 50 0.70 -9.15 -25.25
C ALA A 50 0.81 -10.68 -25.21
N GLU A 51 0.59 -11.34 -26.35
CA GLU A 51 0.75 -12.79 -26.43
C GLU A 51 2.17 -13.22 -25.98
N GLY A 52 2.24 -14.19 -25.07
CA GLY A 52 3.48 -14.68 -24.48
C GLY A 52 4.12 -13.78 -23.41
N GLU A 53 3.59 -12.58 -23.15
CA GLU A 53 4.08 -11.69 -22.08
C GLU A 53 3.71 -12.25 -20.70
N VAL A 54 4.69 -12.37 -19.81
CA VAL A 54 4.52 -13.01 -18.50
C VAL A 54 4.81 -12.06 -17.35
N ILE A 55 4.02 -12.17 -16.27
CA ILE A 55 4.28 -11.42 -15.03
C ILE A 55 5.51 -12.04 -14.33
N VAL A 56 6.57 -11.25 -14.15
CA VAL A 56 7.84 -11.69 -13.56
C VAL A 56 7.93 -11.29 -12.08
N ARG A 57 7.46 -10.10 -11.74
CA ARG A 57 7.40 -9.60 -10.35
C ARG A 57 6.08 -8.90 -10.11
N GLU A 58 5.62 -8.99 -8.89
CA GLU A 58 4.43 -8.29 -8.43
C GLU A 58 4.66 -7.73 -7.03
N HIS A 59 4.04 -6.59 -6.75
CA HIS A 59 3.99 -6.01 -5.42
C HIS A 59 2.65 -5.36 -5.19
N HIS A 60 1.96 -5.80 -4.14
CA HIS A 60 0.67 -5.28 -3.74
C HIS A 60 0.73 -4.72 -2.32
N PHE A 61 0.10 -3.56 -2.14
CA PHE A 61 -0.14 -2.96 -0.85
C PHE A 61 -1.48 -2.21 -0.87
N VAL A 62 -2.12 -2.16 0.29
CA VAL A 62 -3.31 -1.36 0.51
C VAL A 62 -2.89 -0.15 1.34
N ARG A 63 -3.24 1.04 0.87
CA ARG A 63 -3.00 2.30 1.54
C ARG A 63 -4.29 2.75 2.18
N SER A 64 -4.31 2.88 3.50
CA SER A 64 -5.42 3.53 4.20
C SER A 64 -5.23 5.05 4.16
N HIS A 65 -6.26 5.78 3.73
CA HIS A 65 -6.31 7.22 3.91
C HIS A 65 -6.85 7.52 5.29
N PHE A 66 -5.98 7.64 6.30
CA PHE A 66 -6.38 8.26 7.56
C PHE A 66 -6.60 9.76 7.32
N ARG A 67 -7.83 10.15 6.97
CA ARG A 67 -8.26 11.55 7.15
C ARG A 67 -8.48 11.73 8.66
N LEU A 68 -7.56 12.45 9.30
CA LEU A 68 -7.57 12.78 10.74
C LEU A 68 -8.90 13.36 11.26
N THR A 69 -9.82 13.75 10.36
CA THR A 69 -11.11 14.39 10.62
C THR A 69 -12.33 13.51 10.37
N GLN A 70 -12.20 12.28 9.87
CA GLN A 70 -13.35 11.38 9.71
C GLN A 70 -13.54 10.50 10.95
N SER A 71 -14.76 10.53 11.46
CA SER A 71 -15.27 9.84 12.66
C SER A 71 -14.71 8.43 12.84
N VAL A 72 -14.36 8.09 14.08
CA VAL A 72 -13.94 6.76 14.58
C VAL A 72 -14.91 5.63 14.16
N LEU A 73 -16.12 5.97 13.71
CA LEU A 73 -17.18 5.04 13.34
C LEU A 73 -17.17 4.57 11.88
N ARG A 74 -16.45 5.22 10.95
CA ARG A 74 -16.44 4.80 9.53
C ARG A 74 -15.05 4.28 9.16
N GLU A 75 -14.98 3.04 8.67
CA GLU A 75 -13.73 2.52 8.12
C GLU A 75 -13.28 3.44 6.96
N PRO A 76 -12.04 3.97 7.00
CA PRO A 76 -11.57 4.92 6.01
C PRO A 76 -11.50 4.26 4.64
N GLU A 77 -11.82 5.02 3.59
CA GLU A 77 -11.57 4.59 2.20
C GLU A 77 -10.11 4.16 2.05
N GLN A 78 -9.92 2.98 1.47
CA GLN A 78 -8.60 2.41 1.24
C GLN A 78 -8.33 2.37 -0.26
N GLU A 79 -7.08 2.57 -0.64
CA GLU A 79 -6.64 2.46 -2.02
C GLU A 79 -5.76 1.21 -2.14
N ALA A 80 -6.21 0.24 -2.94
CA ALA A 80 -5.40 -0.87 -3.39
C ALA A 80 -4.45 -0.39 -4.48
N VAL A 81 -3.16 -0.59 -4.26
CA VAL A 81 -2.14 -0.30 -5.26
C VAL A 81 -1.36 -1.58 -5.56
N SER A 82 -1.35 -1.97 -6.82
CA SER A 82 -0.64 -3.16 -7.29
C SER A 82 0.28 -2.81 -8.44
N ILE A 83 1.50 -3.30 -8.39
CA ILE A 83 2.49 -3.11 -9.44
C ILE A 83 2.89 -4.48 -9.96
N PHE A 84 2.74 -4.68 -11.25
CA PHE A 84 3.12 -5.90 -11.95
C PHE A 84 4.19 -5.57 -12.98
N ALA A 85 5.38 -6.11 -12.80
CA ALA A 85 6.44 -6.04 -13.79
C ALA A 85 6.43 -7.32 -14.62
N THR A 86 6.25 -7.16 -15.92
CA THR A 86 6.42 -8.24 -16.89
C THR A 86 7.86 -8.28 -17.38
N ASP A 87 8.15 -9.15 -18.34
CA ASP A 87 9.41 -9.16 -19.06
C ASP A 87 9.60 -7.92 -19.96
N ARG A 88 8.50 -7.23 -20.32
CA ARG A 88 8.46 -6.11 -21.29
C ARG A 88 8.15 -4.73 -20.68
N ARG A 89 7.27 -4.64 -19.69
CA ARG A 89 6.77 -3.36 -19.14
C ARG A 89 6.28 -3.48 -17.71
N LEU A 90 5.97 -2.34 -17.12
CA LEU A 90 5.29 -2.21 -15.84
C LEU A 90 3.80 -1.96 -16.06
N PHE A 91 2.98 -2.61 -15.26
CA PHE A 91 1.59 -2.24 -15.04
C PHE A 91 1.42 -1.73 -13.62
N HIS A 92 0.69 -0.64 -13.47
CA HIS A 92 0.36 -0.05 -12.18
C HIS A 92 -1.16 0.06 -12.08
N ILE A 93 -1.72 -0.65 -11.10
CA ILE A 93 -3.15 -0.67 -10.81
C ILE A 93 -3.40 0.15 -9.55
N LYS A 94 -4.37 1.07 -9.63
CA LYS A 94 -5.01 1.69 -8.47
C LYS A 94 -6.50 1.36 -8.49
N SER A 95 -7.05 1.05 -7.32
CA SER A 95 -8.46 0.73 -7.17
C SER A 95 -8.91 1.09 -5.76
N VAL A 96 -10.03 1.79 -5.65
CA VAL A 96 -10.64 2.17 -4.37
C VAL A 96 -11.34 0.96 -3.78
N LEU A 97 -11.04 0.67 -2.52
CA LEU A 97 -11.70 -0.35 -1.71
C LEU A 97 -12.66 0.35 -0.73
N LEU A 98 -13.94 0.03 -0.85
CA LEU A 98 -14.94 0.44 0.14
C LEU A 98 -15.20 -0.71 1.13
N PRO A 99 -15.37 -0.40 2.42
CA PRO A 99 -15.50 -1.42 3.47
C PRO A 99 -16.77 -2.29 3.32
N ASP A 100 -17.85 -1.68 2.83
CA ASP A 100 -19.18 -2.30 2.79
C ASP A 100 -19.51 -2.99 1.46
N ARG A 101 -18.56 -3.02 0.51
CA ARG A 101 -18.78 -3.65 -0.80
C ARG A 101 -17.63 -4.56 -1.23
N PRO A 102 -17.92 -5.65 -1.96
CA PRO A 102 -16.88 -6.49 -2.56
C PRO A 102 -16.10 -5.74 -3.66
N PRO A 103 -14.75 -5.82 -3.71
CA PRO A 103 -13.96 -5.24 -4.79
C PRO A 103 -14.31 -5.86 -6.15
N GLY A 104 -14.71 -5.01 -7.10
CA GLY A 104 -15.05 -5.37 -8.48
C GLY A 104 -13.92 -5.12 -9.48
N ALA A 105 -12.98 -4.23 -9.16
CA ALA A 105 -11.94 -3.73 -10.07
C ALA A 105 -12.56 -3.29 -11.40
N ASP A 106 -13.44 -2.30 -11.31
CA ASP A 106 -14.19 -1.70 -12.40
C ASP A 106 -14.32 -0.18 -12.19
N GLU A 107 -15.18 0.46 -12.98
CA GLU A 107 -15.41 1.91 -12.89
C GLU A 107 -15.95 2.34 -11.52
N GLU A 108 -16.75 1.49 -10.85
CA GLU A 108 -17.27 1.81 -9.52
C GLU A 108 -16.15 1.88 -8.47
N ASP A 109 -15.09 1.10 -8.67
CA ASP A 109 -13.87 1.11 -7.88
C ASP A 109 -12.84 2.15 -8.34
N ASN A 110 -13.18 3.04 -9.27
CA ASN A 110 -12.25 3.99 -9.89
C ASN A 110 -10.98 3.29 -10.39
N LEU A 111 -11.14 2.12 -11.01
CA LEU A 111 -10.01 1.33 -11.48
C LEU A 111 -9.18 2.15 -12.49
N LEU A 112 -7.91 2.35 -12.14
CA LEU A 112 -6.91 2.91 -13.04
C LEU A 112 -5.84 1.87 -13.31
N ILE A 113 -5.54 1.64 -14.59
CA ILE A 113 -4.44 0.77 -15.02
C ILE A 113 -3.53 1.59 -15.92
N GLU A 114 -2.36 1.94 -15.39
CA GLU A 114 -1.30 2.64 -16.10
C GLU A 114 -0.30 1.60 -16.65
N GLU A 115 0.07 1.73 -17.92
CA GLU A 115 1.06 0.88 -18.58
C GLU A 115 2.32 1.69 -18.88
N VAL A 116 3.46 1.25 -18.35
CA VAL A 116 4.73 1.96 -18.49
C VAL A 116 5.78 1.03 -19.05
N PRO A 117 6.10 1.14 -20.35
CA PRO A 117 7.26 0.49 -20.94
C PRO A 117 8.54 0.81 -20.15
N PHE A 118 9.45 -0.15 -19.99
CA PHE A 118 10.68 0.08 -19.21
C PHE A 118 11.56 1.19 -19.81
N ASP A 119 11.46 1.39 -21.12
CA ASP A 119 12.15 2.44 -21.87
C ASP A 119 11.47 3.83 -21.69
N ARG A 120 10.35 3.90 -21.00
CA ARG A 120 9.73 5.17 -20.57
C ARG A 120 10.00 5.50 -19.11
N ILE A 121 10.70 4.64 -18.36
CA ILE A 121 11.13 4.94 -17.00
C ILE A 121 12.42 5.75 -17.05
N GLU A 122 12.36 6.95 -16.49
CA GLU A 122 13.50 7.86 -16.35
C GLU A 122 14.37 7.43 -15.17
N SER A 123 13.76 7.21 -14.01
CA SER A 123 14.51 6.95 -12.78
C SER A 123 13.71 6.19 -11.72
N VAL A 124 14.44 5.51 -10.84
CA VAL A 124 13.89 4.73 -9.71
C VAL A 124 14.58 5.17 -8.41
N HIS A 125 13.96 6.11 -7.69
CA HIS A 125 14.53 6.74 -6.50
C HIS A 125 13.90 6.23 -5.21
N VAL A 126 14.73 5.86 -4.24
CA VAL A 126 14.24 5.54 -2.89
C VAL A 126 14.14 6.83 -2.09
N ARG A 127 12.94 7.16 -1.65
CA ARG A 127 12.66 8.28 -0.76
C ARG A 127 12.49 7.80 0.67
N ARG A 128 12.71 8.73 1.59
CA ARG A 128 12.61 8.53 3.03
C ARG A 128 11.99 9.77 3.65
N GLN A 129 11.01 9.58 4.52
CA GLN A 129 10.42 10.65 5.30
C GLN A 129 10.42 10.29 6.77
N VAL A 130 10.98 11.18 7.56
CA VAL A 130 10.93 11.14 9.02
C VAL A 130 9.51 11.40 9.48
N ARG A 131 9.06 10.70 10.53
CA ARG A 131 7.70 10.83 11.05
C ARG A 131 7.63 11.97 12.04
N VAL A 132 7.63 13.20 11.51
CA VAL A 132 7.62 14.43 12.31
C VAL A 132 6.44 14.47 13.29
N GLY A 133 5.28 13.91 12.92
CA GLY A 133 4.15 13.78 13.83
C GLY A 133 4.45 12.93 15.08
N GLU A 134 5.10 11.76 14.91
CA GLU A 134 5.53 10.93 16.04
C GLU A 134 6.59 11.63 16.89
N MET A 135 7.49 12.37 16.25
CA MET A 135 8.47 13.21 16.97
C MET A 135 7.78 14.30 17.81
N GLY A 136 6.80 14.99 17.22
CA GLY A 136 6.05 16.04 17.92
C GLY A 136 5.27 15.48 19.11
N VAL A 137 4.55 14.38 18.91
CA VAL A 137 3.81 13.72 20.01
C VAL A 137 4.76 13.24 21.11
N GLY A 138 5.85 12.58 20.76
CA GLY A 138 6.85 12.14 21.74
C GLY A 138 7.47 13.30 22.51
N GLY A 139 7.78 14.40 21.82
CA GLY A 139 8.28 15.64 22.41
C GLY A 139 7.29 16.27 23.38
N THR A 140 6.01 16.34 23.02
CA THR A 140 4.94 16.84 23.90
C THR A 140 4.78 15.98 25.14
N ILE A 141 4.81 14.66 25.02
CA ILE A 141 4.72 13.74 26.17
C ILE A 141 5.90 13.96 27.12
N ALA A 142 7.13 14.00 26.60
CA ALA A 142 8.32 14.22 27.40
C ALA A 142 8.30 15.62 28.06
N GLY A 143 7.94 16.66 27.31
CA GLY A 143 7.84 18.03 27.81
C GLY A 143 6.81 18.20 28.92
N PHE A 144 5.62 17.61 28.75
CA PHE A 144 4.58 17.61 29.78
C PHE A 144 5.03 16.88 31.05
N ALA A 145 5.65 15.71 30.90
CA ALA A 145 6.16 14.94 32.02
C ALA A 145 7.25 15.68 32.81
N LEU A 146 8.10 16.46 32.14
CA LEU A 146 9.11 17.31 32.79
C LEU A 146 8.47 18.52 33.48
N LEU A 147 7.51 19.20 32.84
CA LEU A 147 6.85 20.38 33.40
C LEU A 147 6.07 20.05 34.67
N PHE A 148 5.40 18.90 34.70
CA PHE A 148 4.59 18.43 35.83
C PHE A 148 5.31 17.37 36.68
N TYR A 149 6.64 17.26 36.56
CA TYR A 149 7.43 16.27 37.29
C TYR A 149 7.15 16.23 38.81
N PRO A 150 6.97 17.36 39.53
CA PRO A 150 6.65 17.34 40.96
C PRO A 150 5.34 16.61 41.28
N TYR A 151 4.36 16.63 40.37
CA TYR A 151 3.06 15.98 40.50
C TYR A 151 3.04 14.56 39.93
N LEU A 152 4.06 14.19 39.15
CA LEU A 152 4.19 12.91 38.45
C LEU A 152 5.45 12.16 38.89
N SER A 153 5.88 12.27 40.13
CA SER A 153 7.16 11.70 40.59
C SER A 153 7.33 10.21 40.31
N VAL A 154 6.24 9.44 40.26
CA VAL A 154 6.24 7.99 39.94
C VAL A 154 6.10 7.73 38.43
N THR A 155 5.16 8.39 37.74
CA THR A 155 4.84 8.13 36.32
C THR A 155 5.65 8.98 35.34
N GLY A 156 6.19 10.09 35.80
CA GLY A 156 6.95 11.09 35.05
C GLY A 156 8.20 10.51 34.37
N PRO A 157 9.09 9.80 35.09
CA PRO A 157 10.24 9.14 34.46
C PRO A 157 9.85 8.19 33.33
N PHE A 158 8.76 7.41 33.50
CA PHE A 158 8.26 6.51 32.45
C PHE A 158 7.71 7.28 31.25
N MET A 159 6.96 8.37 31.48
CA MET A 159 6.45 9.20 30.40
C MET A 159 7.57 9.93 29.65
N VAL A 160 8.61 10.40 30.33
CA VAL A 160 9.81 10.95 29.68
C VAL A 160 10.46 9.88 28.80
N GLY A 161 10.67 8.68 29.34
CA GLY A 161 11.23 7.55 28.57
C GLY A 161 10.38 7.19 27.34
N LEU A 162 9.06 7.13 27.50
CA LEU A 162 8.12 6.85 26.41
C LEU A 162 8.14 7.96 25.35
N GLY A 163 8.16 9.22 25.77
CA GLY A 163 8.24 10.38 24.88
C GLY A 163 9.52 10.39 24.06
N ILE A 164 10.67 10.16 24.70
CA ILE A 164 11.97 10.01 24.03
C ILE A 164 11.94 8.83 23.05
N LEU A 165 11.42 7.67 23.47
CA LEU A 165 11.32 6.50 22.60
C LEU A 165 10.46 6.79 21.37
N GLY A 166 9.33 7.50 21.53
CA GLY A 166 8.49 7.96 20.42
C GLY A 166 9.24 8.89 19.46
N MET A 167 10.03 9.83 19.99
CA MET A 167 10.88 10.71 19.18
C MET A 167 11.92 9.93 18.38
N LEU A 168 12.65 9.02 19.04
CA LEU A 168 13.65 8.17 18.39
C LEU A 168 13.01 7.27 17.34
N HIS A 169 11.83 6.71 17.63
CA HIS A 169 11.07 5.91 16.67
C HIS A 169 10.76 6.72 15.41
N GLY A 170 10.26 7.96 15.55
CA GLY A 170 9.95 8.82 14.40
C GLY A 170 11.16 9.16 13.52
N ILE A 171 12.35 9.27 14.13
CA ILE A 171 13.63 9.55 13.44
C ILE A 171 14.20 8.29 12.78
N PHE A 172 14.34 7.20 13.53
CA PHE A 172 15.09 6.01 13.12
C PHE A 172 14.27 5.02 12.28
N LEU A 173 12.94 5.13 12.31
CA LEU A 173 12.04 4.29 11.52
C LEU A 173 11.28 5.13 10.48
N PRO A 174 12.01 5.79 9.55
CA PRO A 174 11.38 6.62 8.54
C PRO A 174 10.50 5.77 7.62
N THR A 175 9.43 6.38 7.14
CA THR A 175 8.64 5.81 6.06
C THR A 175 9.49 5.83 4.79
N ARG A 176 9.59 4.68 4.11
CA ARG A 176 10.37 4.52 2.88
C ARG A 176 9.46 4.10 1.74
N TRP A 177 9.62 4.73 0.59
CA TRP A 177 8.95 4.37 -0.67
C TRP A 177 9.91 4.54 -1.84
N VAL A 178 9.56 3.95 -2.98
CA VAL A 178 10.24 4.18 -4.25
C VAL A 178 9.37 5.03 -5.14
N GLU A 179 9.96 6.04 -5.75
CA GLU A 179 9.37 6.83 -6.83
C GLU A 179 9.92 6.30 -8.15
N ILE A 180 9.02 5.89 -9.03
CA ILE A 180 9.34 5.58 -10.42
C ILE A 180 8.87 6.77 -11.24
N LYS A 181 9.82 7.54 -11.77
CA LYS A 181 9.53 8.65 -12.68
C LYS A 181 9.52 8.15 -14.11
N THR A 182 8.53 8.59 -14.87
CA THR A 182 8.46 8.35 -16.31
C THR A 182 9.07 9.54 -17.06
N LEU A 183 9.41 9.34 -18.33
CA LEU A 183 9.93 10.39 -19.21
C LEU A 183 8.88 11.47 -19.55
N ASP A 184 7.61 11.22 -19.24
CA ASP A 184 6.55 12.21 -19.42
C ASP A 184 6.49 13.13 -18.19
N PRO A 185 6.87 14.41 -18.32
CA PRO A 185 6.89 15.35 -17.18
C PRO A 185 5.50 15.68 -16.66
N ALA A 186 4.43 15.42 -17.42
CA ALA A 186 3.05 15.62 -16.97
C ALA A 186 2.51 14.45 -16.14
N SER A 187 3.19 13.30 -16.16
CA SER A 187 2.78 12.11 -15.42
C SER A 187 3.25 12.16 -13.97
N ASP A 188 2.33 11.90 -13.03
CA ASP A 188 2.69 11.73 -11.62
C ASP A 188 3.62 10.51 -11.43
N PRO A 189 4.62 10.57 -10.53
CA PRO A 189 5.49 9.43 -10.29
C PRO A 189 4.72 8.27 -9.66
N ILE A 190 5.03 7.05 -10.08
CA ILE A 190 4.47 5.83 -9.51
C ILE A 190 5.13 5.56 -8.15
N MET A 191 4.32 5.45 -7.11
CA MET A 191 4.77 5.30 -5.73
C MET A 191 4.70 3.85 -5.27
N VAL A 192 5.85 3.25 -4.96
CA VAL A 192 5.94 1.88 -4.42
C VAL A 192 6.21 1.93 -2.92
N TYR A 193 5.21 1.58 -2.11
CA TYR A 193 5.34 1.54 -0.65
C TYR A 193 5.77 0.15 -0.16
N ALA A 194 5.72 -0.07 1.16
CA ALA A 194 5.94 -1.37 1.81
C ALA A 194 7.24 -2.11 1.42
N LEU A 195 8.32 -1.35 1.15
CA LEU A 195 9.62 -1.86 0.70
C LEU A 195 10.33 -2.84 1.66
N ARG A 196 9.82 -3.01 2.88
CA ARG A 196 10.29 -4.06 3.81
C ARG A 196 9.89 -5.47 3.35
N LYS A 197 8.80 -5.60 2.60
CA LYS A 197 8.31 -6.90 2.09
C LYS A 197 9.27 -7.46 1.03
N LYS A 198 9.40 -8.79 0.96
CA LYS A 198 10.23 -9.48 -0.04
C LYS A 198 9.83 -9.12 -1.47
N SER A 199 8.53 -9.04 -1.75
CA SER A 199 7.98 -8.63 -3.05
C SER A 199 8.44 -7.23 -3.46
N GLY A 200 8.35 -6.25 -2.55
CA GLY A 200 8.77 -4.87 -2.82
C GLY A 200 10.27 -4.77 -3.10
N ARG A 201 11.11 -5.43 -2.28
CA ARG A 201 12.56 -5.49 -2.52
C ARG A 201 12.91 -6.15 -3.85
N GLY A 202 12.21 -7.24 -4.19
CA GLY A 202 12.40 -7.97 -5.45
C GLY A 202 12.02 -7.13 -6.66
N LEU A 203 10.89 -6.42 -6.59
CA LEU A 203 10.44 -5.50 -7.65
C LEU A 203 11.45 -4.36 -7.87
N VAL A 204 11.87 -3.67 -6.81
CA VAL A 204 12.83 -2.55 -6.94
C VAL A 204 14.16 -3.01 -7.51
N ARG A 205 14.66 -4.19 -7.09
CA ARG A 205 15.88 -4.76 -7.67
C ARG A 205 15.71 -5.02 -9.17
N PHE A 206 14.62 -5.68 -9.55
CA PHE A 206 14.30 -5.98 -10.95
C PHE A 206 14.21 -4.71 -11.81
N LEU A 207 13.51 -3.68 -11.32
CA LEU A 207 13.38 -2.40 -12.04
C LEU A 207 14.73 -1.71 -12.22
N ARG A 208 15.58 -1.71 -11.19
CA ARG A 208 16.93 -1.13 -11.30
C ARG A 208 17.82 -1.88 -12.28
N GLU A 209 17.70 -3.20 -12.38
CA GLU A 209 18.43 -3.99 -13.38
C GLU A 209 17.94 -3.63 -14.79
N LYS A 210 16.63 -3.56 -15.01
CA LYS A 210 16.04 -3.21 -16.31
C LYS A 210 16.38 -1.77 -16.76
N THR A 211 16.45 -0.81 -15.83
CA THR A 211 16.71 0.60 -16.18
C THR A 211 18.20 0.98 -16.21
N ARG A 212 19.09 0.19 -15.60
CA ARG A 212 20.56 0.44 -15.63
C ARG A 212 21.24 0.09 -16.95
N HIS A 213 20.62 -0.72 -17.80
CA HIS A 213 21.18 -1.13 -19.09
C HIS A 213 20.74 -0.23 -20.26
N ARG A 214 20.41 1.03 -19.94
CA ARG A 214 20.25 2.13 -20.89
C ARG A 214 21.43 3.07 -20.76
#